data_AF-A0A2V6S8M5-F1
#
_entry.id   AF-A0A2V6S8M5-F1
#
_cell.length_a   1.000
_cell.length_b   1.000
_cell.length_c   1.000
_cell.angle_alpha   90.00
_cell.angle_beta   90.00
_cell.angle_gamma   90.00
#
_symmetry.space_group_name_H-M   'P 1'
#
loop_
_entity.id
_entity.type
_entity.pdbx_description
1 polymer ?
#
loop_
_entity_poly.entity_id
_entity_poly.type
_entity_poly.pdbx_seq_one_letter_code
_entity_poly.pdbx_strand_id
1 'polypeptide(L)'
;MGRPDQFAARAASRSARVTCGLVPGRFAQPADRRSAVSCHPPPRSNAAMLPSSSRPVNPWFVLDSTPSSSRRFAMLTIHALPDGRRRPILIMAFSGWNDAAEAATTAARYLATAFRAEKFAEIDPEEFYHFGLSRPYVRFKAGSETDREIVWPVTEFSIAQVPDLARDLIVGVAAEPHLKWKTYCATVLELARRCEATVVLTLGALLAEVPHTRPVRLVGGATDAELAARLGIRPTRYEGPTGIVGALSTICRDQGFTTASLWANVPHYISGIENPKATLALVRRVLPLLGATLDLVDLEDAGRQFDQNLTEIVRQNAKIANYVKKLESRDTEEPSAEPSRGSDLPPASELVAEIEQFLRQQRPE
;
A
#
# COMPACT_ATOMS: atom_id res chain seq x y z
N MET A 1 46.92 45.33 25.12
CA MET A 1 47.41 44.11 24.43
C MET A 1 46.20 43.20 24.24
N GLY A 2 45.85 42.66 23.08
CA GLY A 2 46.29 42.86 21.69
C GLY A 2 45.37 42.04 20.76
N ARG A 3 44.99 42.59 19.60
CA ARG A 3 44.36 41.88 18.45
C ARG A 3 45.47 41.50 17.44
N PRO A 4 45.24 40.77 16.31
CA PRO A 4 43.98 40.32 15.68
C PRO A 4 43.96 38.76 15.54
N ASP A 5 43.27 38.02 14.64
CA ASP A 5 42.37 38.23 13.47
C ASP A 5 41.15 37.25 13.61
N GLN A 6 40.02 37.25 12.88
CA GLN A 6 39.65 37.30 11.45
C GLN A 6 40.05 36.09 10.57
N PHE A 7 39.10 35.20 10.30
CA PHE A 7 38.89 34.67 8.95
C PHE A 7 37.40 34.37 8.71
N ALA A 8 36.82 35.03 7.70
CA ALA A 8 35.46 34.79 7.23
C ALA A 8 35.52 34.14 5.85
N ALA A 9 34.80 33.04 5.65
CA ALA A 9 34.71 32.35 4.36
C ALA A 9 33.27 32.40 3.81
N ARG A 10 33.05 33.23 2.79
CA ARG A 10 31.82 33.22 1.99
C ARG A 10 31.85 32.01 1.05
N ALA A 11 30.81 31.18 1.05
CA ALA A 11 30.52 30.25 -0.04
C ALA A 11 29.32 30.78 -0.84
N ALA A 12 29.57 31.28 -2.05
CA ALA A 12 28.53 31.85 -2.91
C ALA A 12 27.84 30.76 -3.76
N SER A 13 26.52 30.89 -3.90
CA SER A 13 25.72 30.06 -4.81
C SER A 13 26.12 30.30 -6.27
N ARG A 14 26.27 29.22 -7.04
CA ARG A 14 26.29 29.29 -8.51
C ARG A 14 25.24 28.35 -9.08
N SER A 15 24.14 28.95 -9.51
CA SER A 15 23.13 28.29 -10.33
C SER A 15 23.65 28.14 -11.75
N ALA A 16 23.74 26.92 -12.26
CA ALA A 16 24.08 26.64 -13.65
C ALA A 16 22.78 26.37 -14.43
N ARG A 17 22.26 27.39 -15.13
CA ARG A 17 21.19 27.20 -16.11
C ARG A 17 21.75 26.51 -17.36
N VAL A 18 21.27 25.32 -17.66
CA VAL A 18 21.48 24.70 -18.98
C VAL A 18 20.45 25.26 -19.94
N THR A 19 20.88 26.16 -20.83
CA THR A 19 20.07 26.66 -21.95
C THR A 19 20.09 25.66 -23.10
N CYS A 20 19.00 24.93 -23.30
CA CYS A 20 18.79 24.15 -24.52
C CYS A 20 18.11 25.03 -25.58
N GLY A 21 18.76 25.21 -26.74
CA GLY A 21 18.27 26.10 -27.80
C GLY A 21 17.13 25.48 -28.61
N LEU A 22 16.00 26.18 -28.70
CA LEU A 22 14.93 25.84 -29.65
C LEU A 22 15.35 26.23 -31.08
N VAL A 23 15.23 25.28 -32.01
CA VAL A 23 15.25 25.53 -33.45
C VAL A 23 13.81 25.44 -33.97
N PRO A 24 13.23 26.49 -34.59
CA PRO A 24 11.85 26.46 -35.07
C PRO A 24 11.73 25.71 -36.41
N GLY A 25 11.21 24.49 -36.36
CA GLY A 25 10.78 23.73 -37.54
C GLY A 25 9.49 24.28 -38.15
N ARG A 26 9.38 24.25 -39.49
CA ARG A 26 8.29 24.91 -40.24
C ARG A 26 6.93 24.21 -40.14
N PHE A 27 5.87 25.02 -40.19
CA PHE A 27 4.49 24.59 -40.42
C PHE A 27 4.32 23.83 -41.75
N ALA A 28 3.52 22.76 -41.72
CA ALA A 28 2.82 22.20 -42.87
C ALA A 28 1.46 21.64 -42.43
N GLN A 29 0.38 22.07 -43.08
CA GLN A 29 -0.98 21.58 -42.82
C GLN A 29 -1.22 20.24 -43.54
N PRO A 30 -1.94 19.27 -42.95
CA PRO A 30 -2.54 18.17 -43.71
C PRO A 30 -3.87 18.62 -44.34
N ALA A 31 -4.05 18.32 -45.62
CA ALA A 31 -5.23 18.74 -46.39
C ALA A 31 -6.44 17.82 -46.19
N ASP A 32 -7.62 18.42 -46.33
CA ASP A 32 -8.93 17.79 -46.28
C ASP A 32 -9.12 16.76 -47.43
N ARG A 33 -9.49 15.51 -47.10
CA ARG A 33 -10.02 14.53 -48.07
C ARG A 33 -11.11 13.67 -47.44
N ARG A 34 -12.35 14.11 -47.64
CA ARG A 34 -13.54 13.25 -47.51
C ARG A 34 -13.55 12.20 -48.63
N SER A 35 -13.75 10.94 -48.27
CA SER A 35 -14.31 9.94 -49.20
C SER A 35 -15.20 8.97 -48.43
N ALA A 36 -16.49 8.98 -48.76
CA ALA A 36 -17.48 8.08 -48.19
C ALA A 36 -17.36 6.68 -48.83
N VAL A 37 -17.56 5.63 -48.02
CA VAL A 37 -17.73 4.26 -48.50
C VAL A 37 -19.04 3.72 -47.94
N SER A 38 -19.90 3.22 -48.82
CA SER A 38 -21.25 2.76 -48.51
C SER A 38 -21.27 1.34 -47.93
N CYS A 39 -22.17 1.09 -46.98
CA CYS A 39 -22.43 -0.23 -46.44
C CYS A 39 -23.38 -1.02 -47.33
N HIS A 40 -22.98 -2.23 -47.77
CA HIS A 40 -23.88 -3.29 -48.25
C HIS A 40 -23.43 -4.65 -47.66
N PRO A 41 -24.36 -5.56 -47.27
CA PRO A 41 -24.03 -6.79 -46.56
C PRO A 41 -23.84 -8.01 -47.50
N PRO A 42 -22.98 -8.98 -47.14
CA PRO A 42 -22.93 -10.30 -47.78
C PRO A 42 -23.91 -11.31 -47.14
N PRO A 43 -24.24 -12.43 -47.82
CA PRO A 43 -25.41 -13.26 -47.50
C PRO A 43 -25.16 -14.35 -46.44
N ARG A 44 -26.26 -14.91 -45.93
CA ARG A 44 -26.27 -16.09 -45.04
C ARG A 44 -25.93 -17.37 -45.80
N SER A 45 -25.07 -18.21 -45.22
CA SER A 45 -25.01 -19.65 -45.55
C SER A 45 -24.97 -20.48 -44.25
N ASN A 46 -25.69 -21.60 -44.25
CA ASN A 46 -25.68 -22.57 -43.16
C ASN A 46 -24.57 -23.60 -43.40
N ALA A 47 -23.67 -23.78 -42.44
CA ALA A 47 -22.83 -24.97 -42.32
C ALA A 47 -22.57 -25.25 -40.84
N ALA A 48 -22.98 -26.43 -40.36
CA ALA A 48 -22.71 -26.85 -38.99
C ALA A 48 -21.28 -27.39 -38.88
N MET A 49 -20.51 -26.88 -37.91
CA MET A 49 -19.24 -27.47 -37.49
C MET A 49 -19.02 -27.26 -35.99
N LEU A 50 -18.63 -28.33 -35.31
CA LEU A 50 -18.30 -28.35 -33.89
C LEU A 50 -16.97 -27.64 -33.62
N PRO A 51 -16.88 -26.74 -32.62
CA PRO A 51 -15.58 -26.27 -32.13
C PRO A 51 -15.07 -27.17 -31.00
N SER A 52 -14.17 -28.09 -31.35
CA SER A 52 -13.10 -28.45 -30.42
C SER A 52 -12.21 -27.21 -30.27
N SER A 53 -12.01 -26.73 -29.03
CA SER A 53 -11.11 -25.60 -28.76
C SER A 53 -10.17 -25.89 -27.60
N SER A 54 -9.11 -26.62 -27.89
CA SER A 54 -7.84 -26.50 -27.15
C SER A 54 -7.41 -25.02 -27.16
N ARG A 55 -7.33 -24.40 -25.99
CA ARG A 55 -6.82 -23.02 -25.86
C ARG A 55 -5.35 -22.96 -26.31
N PRO A 56 -4.93 -21.93 -27.06
CA PRO A 56 -3.52 -21.74 -27.35
C PRO A 56 -2.78 -21.37 -26.06
N VAL A 57 -1.84 -22.23 -25.64
CA VAL A 57 -0.93 -21.94 -24.53
C VAL A 57 0.06 -20.87 -25.01
N ASN A 58 0.13 -19.75 -24.28
CA ASN A 58 0.95 -18.61 -24.67
C ASN A 58 2.46 -18.96 -24.48
N PRO A 59 3.31 -18.96 -25.53
CA PRO A 59 4.67 -19.55 -25.46
C PRO A 59 5.65 -18.84 -24.51
N TRP A 60 5.30 -17.65 -24.02
CA TRP A 60 6.18 -16.78 -23.23
C TRP A 60 6.14 -17.01 -21.71
N PHE A 61 5.38 -18.02 -21.24
CA PHE A 61 5.26 -18.38 -19.83
C PHE A 61 5.72 -19.81 -19.52
N VAL A 62 6.89 -20.18 -20.05
CA VAL A 62 7.65 -21.33 -19.52
C VAL A 62 8.61 -20.81 -18.44
N LEU A 63 8.26 -21.02 -17.18
CA LEU A 63 9.14 -20.80 -16.02
C LEU A 63 10.17 -21.95 -15.91
N ASP A 64 10.91 -22.22 -16.99
CA ASP A 64 11.97 -23.21 -16.97
C ASP A 64 13.29 -22.60 -16.46
N SER A 65 13.48 -22.73 -15.17
CA SER A 65 14.75 -23.12 -14.54
C SER A 65 14.55 -22.96 -13.03
N THR A 66 14.40 -24.08 -12.32
CA THR A 66 14.48 -24.09 -10.86
C THR A 66 15.87 -23.59 -10.45
N PRO A 67 16.00 -22.44 -9.76
CA PRO A 67 17.25 -22.11 -9.09
C PRO A 67 17.51 -23.21 -8.07
N SER A 68 18.76 -23.66 -7.95
CA SER A 68 19.16 -24.71 -7.01
C SER A 68 18.49 -24.52 -5.66
N SER A 69 17.81 -25.57 -5.19
CA SER A 69 16.97 -25.56 -3.97
C SER A 69 17.65 -24.80 -2.83
N SER A 70 18.95 -25.06 -2.61
CA SER A 70 19.77 -24.46 -1.57
C SER A 70 19.79 -22.92 -1.52
N ARG A 71 19.63 -22.20 -2.65
CA ARG A 71 19.60 -20.72 -2.62
C ARG A 71 18.25 -20.13 -2.21
N ARG A 72 17.13 -20.86 -2.34
CA ARG A 72 15.82 -20.35 -1.90
C ARG A 72 15.68 -20.31 -0.38
N PHE A 73 16.40 -21.18 0.34
CA PHE A 73 16.42 -21.22 1.81
C PHE A 73 17.31 -20.14 2.44
N ALA A 74 18.17 -19.46 1.68
CA ALA A 74 19.10 -18.48 2.22
C ALA A 74 18.46 -17.13 2.62
N MET A 75 17.26 -16.83 2.13
CA MET A 75 16.60 -15.53 2.32
C MET A 75 15.46 -15.54 3.35
N LEU A 76 15.04 -16.70 3.85
CA LEU A 76 13.94 -16.82 4.81
C LEU A 76 14.42 -17.58 6.05
N THR A 77 14.57 -16.85 7.16
CA THR A 77 14.89 -17.43 8.45
C THR A 77 13.60 -17.65 9.23
N ILE A 78 13.37 -18.87 9.70
CA ILE A 78 12.31 -19.20 10.66
C ILE A 78 13.03 -19.68 11.92
N HIS A 79 12.97 -18.90 13.00
CA HIS A 79 13.69 -19.15 14.24
C HIS A 79 13.07 -20.32 15.01
N ALA A 80 11.73 -20.35 15.07
CA ALA A 80 10.95 -21.46 15.61
C ALA A 80 9.63 -21.51 14.84
N LEU A 81 9.23 -22.69 14.33
CA LEU A 81 7.92 -22.86 13.72
C LEU A 81 6.93 -23.29 14.82
N PRO A 82 5.91 -22.50 15.15
CA PRO A 82 5.05 -22.75 16.31
C PRO A 82 4.07 -23.89 16.04
N ASP A 83 3.92 -24.83 16.97
CA ASP A 83 3.05 -25.99 16.83
C ASP A 83 1.54 -25.66 17.02
N GLY A 84 0.67 -26.65 16.79
CA GLY A 84 -0.76 -26.54 17.11
C GLY A 84 -1.58 -25.53 16.29
N ARG A 85 -1.08 -25.15 15.11
CA ARG A 85 -1.61 -24.03 14.29
C ARG A 85 -3.09 -24.19 13.89
N ARG A 86 -3.93 -23.22 14.27
CA ARG A 86 -5.38 -23.20 14.03
C ARG A 86 -5.73 -22.39 12.78
N ARG A 87 -5.62 -23.02 11.60
CA ARG A 87 -5.97 -22.44 10.27
C ARG A 87 -5.50 -20.98 10.08
N PRO A 88 -4.18 -20.69 10.16
CA PRO A 88 -3.70 -19.31 10.30
C PRO A 88 -4.11 -18.39 9.15
N ILE A 89 -4.17 -17.09 9.44
CA ILE A 89 -4.23 -16.00 8.44
C ILE A 89 -2.88 -15.29 8.45
N LEU A 90 -2.26 -15.14 7.28
CA LEU A 90 -1.14 -14.24 7.09
C LEU A 90 -1.67 -12.86 6.69
N ILE A 91 -1.41 -11.84 7.49
CA ILE A 91 -1.66 -10.43 7.16
C ILE A 91 -0.34 -9.77 6.77
N MET A 92 -0.28 -9.17 5.59
CA MET A 92 0.86 -8.39 5.11
C MET A 92 0.50 -6.90 5.00
N ALA A 93 1.37 -6.02 5.49
CA ALA A 93 1.30 -4.58 5.25
C ALA A 93 2.67 -4.02 4.85
N PHE A 94 2.68 -3.08 3.89
CA PHE A 94 3.90 -2.55 3.27
C PHE A 94 3.91 -1.02 3.32
N SER A 95 4.83 -0.43 4.09
CA SER A 95 4.99 1.02 4.11
C SER A 95 5.56 1.55 2.80
N GLY A 96 5.37 2.85 2.55
CA GLY A 96 5.70 3.50 1.28
C GLY A 96 4.46 3.66 0.40
N TRP A 97 4.55 3.30 -0.89
CA TRP A 97 3.52 3.62 -1.88
C TRP A 97 2.14 3.02 -1.60
N ASN A 98 2.10 1.89 -0.89
CA ASN A 98 0.87 1.15 -0.58
C ASN A 98 0.19 1.59 0.72
N ASP A 99 0.73 2.58 1.44
CA ASP A 99 0.33 2.90 2.82
C ASP A 99 0.17 4.40 3.07
N ALA A 100 -0.84 5.00 2.42
CA ALA A 100 -1.22 6.38 2.66
C ALA A 100 -1.54 6.63 4.15
N ALA A 101 -0.95 7.68 4.71
CA ALA A 101 -1.13 8.05 6.12
C ALA A 101 -0.80 6.93 7.14
N GLU A 102 0.12 6.03 6.76
CA GLU A 102 0.63 4.88 7.55
C GLU A 102 -0.46 3.93 8.11
N ALA A 103 -1.69 4.03 7.59
CA ALA A 103 -2.86 3.39 8.17
C ALA A 103 -2.82 1.85 8.13
N ALA A 104 -2.23 1.26 7.09
CA ALA A 104 -2.15 -0.18 6.89
C ALA A 104 -1.04 -0.81 7.74
N THR A 105 0.17 -0.26 7.77
CA THR A 105 1.21 -0.79 8.66
C THR A 105 0.90 -0.52 10.12
N THR A 106 0.27 0.60 10.46
CA THR A 106 -0.26 0.85 11.81
C THR A 106 -1.35 -0.16 12.18
N ALA A 107 -2.30 -0.48 11.29
CA ALA A 107 -3.34 -1.47 11.58
C ALA A 107 -2.77 -2.88 11.78
N ALA A 108 -1.79 -3.27 10.96
CA ALA A 108 -1.09 -4.55 11.13
C ALA A 108 -0.33 -4.63 12.46
N ARG A 109 0.42 -3.58 12.83
CA ARG A 109 1.11 -3.50 14.13
C ARG A 109 0.14 -3.49 15.30
N TYR A 110 -0.98 -2.76 15.21
CA TYR A 110 -2.00 -2.71 16.25
C TYR A 110 -2.56 -4.11 16.54
N LEU A 111 -2.93 -4.87 15.49
CA LEU A 111 -3.39 -6.25 15.62
C LEU A 111 -2.30 -7.16 16.24
N ALA A 112 -1.04 -7.02 15.79
CA ALA A 112 0.07 -7.77 16.37
C ALA A 112 0.25 -7.48 17.87
N THR A 113 0.24 -6.22 18.27
CA THR A 113 0.38 -5.80 19.69
C THR A 113 -0.81 -6.26 20.52
N ALA A 114 -2.04 -6.04 20.06
CA ALA A 114 -3.27 -6.39 20.79
C ALA A 114 -3.36 -7.90 21.08
N PHE A 115 -2.98 -8.74 20.10
CA PHE A 115 -2.95 -10.19 20.26
C PHE A 115 -1.61 -10.75 20.74
N ARG A 116 -0.67 -9.88 21.16
CA ARG A 116 0.67 -10.25 21.69
C ARG A 116 1.46 -11.17 20.77
N ALA A 117 1.48 -10.85 19.47
CA ALA A 117 2.17 -11.64 18.48
C ALA A 117 3.69 -11.59 18.65
N GLU A 118 4.33 -12.76 18.73
CA GLU A 118 5.77 -12.89 18.95
C GLU A 118 6.53 -13.11 17.62
N LYS A 119 7.69 -12.46 17.44
CA LYS A 119 8.52 -12.62 16.24
C LYS A 119 9.04 -14.06 16.14
N PHE A 120 8.81 -14.72 15.00
CA PHE A 120 9.23 -16.09 14.77
C PHE A 120 9.95 -16.31 13.43
N ALA A 121 9.85 -15.37 12.49
CA ALA A 121 10.53 -15.45 11.20
C ALA A 121 10.88 -14.06 10.63
N GLU A 122 11.80 -14.03 9.67
CA GLU A 122 12.23 -12.82 8.95
C GLU A 122 12.72 -13.14 7.53
N ILE A 123 12.61 -12.17 6.62
CA ILE A 123 13.26 -12.24 5.30
C ILE A 123 14.49 -11.33 5.27
N ASP A 124 15.63 -11.91 4.90
CA ASP A 124 16.89 -11.20 4.74
C ASP A 124 16.76 -10.09 3.68
N PRO A 125 17.19 -8.85 3.97
CA PRO A 125 16.96 -7.72 3.08
C PRO A 125 17.97 -7.56 1.93
N GLU A 126 19.14 -8.21 1.96
CA GLU A 126 20.26 -7.95 1.05
C GLU A 126 19.86 -8.07 -0.43
N GLU A 127 18.99 -9.02 -0.75
CA GLU A 127 18.54 -9.33 -2.10
C GLU A 127 17.38 -8.44 -2.60
N PHE A 128 16.73 -7.68 -1.71
CA PHE A 128 15.45 -7.01 -1.97
C PHE A 128 15.46 -5.50 -1.76
N TYR A 129 16.33 -4.96 -0.90
CA TYR A 129 16.34 -3.54 -0.55
C TYR A 129 17.57 -2.83 -1.12
N HIS A 130 17.34 -1.69 -1.75
CA HIS A 130 18.43 -0.80 -2.13
C HIS A 130 18.80 0.07 -0.93
N PHE A 131 19.86 -0.28 -0.20
CA PHE A 131 20.25 0.42 1.04
C PHE A 131 20.65 1.90 0.86
N GLY A 132 20.87 2.36 -0.37
CA GLY A 132 20.99 3.79 -0.68
C GLY A 132 19.67 4.58 -0.61
N LEU A 133 18.53 3.88 -0.69
CA LEU A 133 17.17 4.43 -0.59
C LEU A 133 16.58 4.17 0.81
N SER A 134 16.53 2.90 1.24
CA SER A 134 16.22 2.52 2.62
C SER A 134 17.49 2.27 3.42
N ARG A 135 18.04 3.34 3.98
CA ARG A 135 19.27 3.27 4.77
C ARG A 135 19.04 2.52 6.09
N PRO A 136 19.91 1.55 6.44
CA PRO A 136 19.99 1.04 7.81
C PRO A 136 20.27 2.17 8.79
N TYR A 137 19.71 2.08 10.00
CA TYR A 137 19.94 3.06 11.05
C TYR A 137 20.82 2.48 12.17
N VAL A 138 21.61 3.34 12.81
CA VAL A 138 22.37 2.97 14.00
C VAL A 138 21.55 3.29 15.24
N ARG A 139 21.51 2.37 16.20
CA ARG A 139 20.99 2.63 17.55
C ARG A 139 21.92 2.02 18.60
N PHE A 140 21.72 2.40 19.85
CA PHE A 140 22.28 1.66 20.98
C PHE A 140 21.47 0.38 21.23
N LYS A 141 22.14 -0.67 21.69
CA LYS A 141 21.49 -1.90 22.14
C LYS A 141 20.65 -1.62 23.39
N ALA A 142 19.53 -2.31 23.53
CA ALA A 142 18.67 -2.17 24.70
C ALA A 142 19.46 -2.42 25.99
N GLY A 143 19.48 -1.43 26.90
CA GLY A 143 20.22 -1.50 28.17
C GLY A 143 21.72 -1.20 28.09
N SER A 144 22.26 -0.75 26.95
CA SER A 144 23.67 -0.32 26.82
C SER A 144 23.78 1.13 26.37
N GLU A 145 24.63 1.92 27.03
CA GLU A 145 24.95 3.31 26.63
C GLU A 145 26.13 3.40 25.65
N THR A 146 26.85 2.29 25.45
CA THR A 146 28.09 2.24 24.64
C THR A 146 27.96 1.36 23.41
N ASP A 147 27.23 0.24 23.50
CA ASP A 147 27.18 -0.74 22.42
C ASP A 147 26.16 -0.33 21.37
N ARG A 148 26.65 -0.09 20.16
CA ARG A 148 25.80 0.21 19.00
C ARG A 148 25.52 -1.03 18.18
N GLU A 149 24.39 -1.02 17.50
CA GLU A 149 24.03 -1.97 16.45
C GLU A 149 23.48 -1.26 15.22
N ILE A 150 23.58 -1.91 14.07
CA ILE A 150 22.98 -1.47 12.82
C ILE A 150 21.69 -2.25 12.65
N VAL A 151 20.57 -1.55 12.57
CA VAL A 151 19.26 -2.13 12.25
C VAL A 151 19.02 -1.93 10.76
N TRP A 152 18.97 -3.05 10.05
CA TRP A 152 18.66 -3.10 8.63
C TRP A 152 17.14 -2.97 8.42
N PRO A 153 16.67 -2.44 7.27
CA PRO A 153 15.27 -2.64 6.89
C PRO A 153 15.07 -4.16 6.76
N VAL A 154 13.99 -4.70 7.31
CA VAL A 154 13.74 -6.15 7.35
C VAL A 154 12.23 -6.39 7.23
N THR A 155 11.85 -7.55 6.69
CA THR A 155 10.47 -8.03 6.78
C THR A 155 10.39 -8.98 7.95
N GLU A 156 9.80 -8.53 9.05
CA GLU A 156 9.61 -9.37 10.24
C GLU A 156 8.22 -9.97 10.24
N PHE A 157 8.13 -11.22 10.70
CA PHE A 157 6.88 -11.94 10.89
C PHE A 157 6.71 -12.31 12.36
N SER A 158 5.58 -11.89 12.91
CA SER A 158 5.12 -12.30 14.23
C SER A 158 3.87 -13.18 14.15
N ILE A 159 3.63 -13.98 15.20
CA ILE A 159 2.47 -14.87 15.30
C ILE A 159 1.80 -14.77 16.67
N ALA A 160 0.47 -14.73 16.68
CA ALA A 160 -0.37 -14.84 17.86
C ALA A 160 -1.23 -16.11 17.80
N GLN A 161 -1.15 -16.92 18.85
CA GLN A 161 -1.94 -18.14 19.05
C GLN A 161 -2.73 -18.08 20.37
N VAL A 162 -3.44 -16.98 20.61
CA VAL A 162 -4.18 -16.77 21.86
C VAL A 162 -5.59 -17.41 21.81
N PRO A 163 -6.19 -17.79 22.96
CA PRO A 163 -7.54 -18.38 23.00
C PRO A 163 -8.64 -17.52 22.36
N ASP A 164 -8.51 -16.19 22.47
CA ASP A 164 -9.47 -15.20 21.96
C ASP A 164 -9.52 -15.12 20.42
N LEU A 165 -8.58 -15.79 19.74
CA LEU A 165 -8.56 -15.96 18.29
C LEU A 165 -9.18 -17.32 17.92
N ALA A 166 -10.20 -17.31 17.05
CA ALA A 166 -10.73 -18.54 16.43
C ALA A 166 -9.77 -19.10 15.35
N ARG A 167 -8.85 -18.26 14.85
CA ARG A 167 -7.81 -18.60 13.88
C ARG A 167 -6.53 -17.86 14.23
N ASP A 168 -5.39 -18.56 14.20
CA ASP A 168 -4.12 -17.94 14.54
C ASP A 168 -3.77 -16.80 13.56
N LEU A 169 -3.17 -15.74 14.09
CA LEU A 169 -2.82 -14.54 13.34
C LEU A 169 -1.30 -14.53 13.10
N ILE A 170 -0.89 -14.48 11.84
CA ILE A 170 0.49 -14.17 11.45
C ILE A 170 0.48 -12.75 10.86
N VAL A 171 1.38 -11.89 11.33
CA VAL A 171 1.53 -10.53 10.82
C VAL A 171 2.92 -10.35 10.25
N GLY A 172 3.03 -9.98 8.98
CA GLY A 172 4.25 -9.51 8.34
C GLY A 172 4.17 -8.02 8.04
N VAL A 173 5.14 -7.24 8.52
CA VAL A 173 5.25 -5.81 8.21
C VAL A 173 6.62 -5.52 7.62
N ALA A 174 6.64 -4.75 6.54
CA ALA A 174 7.84 -4.38 5.81
C ALA A 174 7.75 -2.97 5.23
N ALA A 175 8.87 -2.40 4.81
CA ALA A 175 8.86 -1.42 3.74
C ALA A 175 8.65 -2.14 2.41
N GLU A 176 8.09 -1.47 1.40
CA GLU A 176 8.01 -2.05 0.05
C GLU A 176 9.44 -2.42 -0.46
N PRO A 177 9.70 -3.67 -0.88
CA PRO A 177 10.99 -4.05 -1.42
C PRO A 177 11.27 -3.29 -2.72
N HIS A 178 12.54 -3.04 -3.02
CA HIS A 178 12.94 -2.28 -4.22
C HIS A 178 13.17 -3.20 -5.42
N LEU A 179 13.58 -4.43 -5.17
CA LEU A 179 14.10 -5.37 -6.16
C LEU A 179 13.43 -6.74 -6.03
N LYS A 180 13.53 -7.53 -7.10
CA LYS A 180 13.20 -8.97 -7.13
C LYS A 180 11.81 -9.35 -6.58
N TRP A 181 10.78 -8.52 -6.80
CA TRP A 181 9.41 -8.73 -6.28
C TRP A 181 8.86 -10.14 -6.50
N LYS A 182 9.09 -10.77 -7.67
CA LYS A 182 8.66 -12.15 -7.93
C LYS A 182 9.28 -13.15 -6.93
N THR A 183 10.58 -13.00 -6.65
CA THR A 183 11.30 -13.81 -5.65
C THR A 183 10.80 -13.49 -4.24
N TYR A 184 10.67 -12.20 -3.89
CA TYR A 184 10.19 -11.76 -2.59
C TYR A 184 8.80 -12.33 -2.26
N CYS A 185 7.83 -12.20 -3.18
CA CYS A 185 6.49 -12.76 -3.01
C CYS A 185 6.51 -14.29 -2.91
N ALA A 186 7.38 -14.98 -3.66
CA ALA A 186 7.57 -16.41 -3.52
C ALA A 186 8.13 -16.80 -2.13
N THR A 187 9.03 -15.99 -1.56
CA THR A 187 9.56 -16.17 -0.20
C THR A 187 8.46 -15.96 0.87
N VAL A 188 7.60 -14.95 0.71
CA VAL A 188 6.42 -14.74 1.58
C VAL A 188 5.46 -15.93 1.48
N LEU A 189 5.23 -16.48 0.29
CA LEU A 189 4.38 -17.66 0.11
C LEU A 189 5.01 -18.97 0.60
N GLU A 190 6.33 -19.07 0.62
CA GLU A 190 7.04 -20.20 1.25
C GLU A 190 6.82 -20.20 2.77
N LEU A 191 6.90 -19.03 3.42
CA LEU A 191 6.51 -18.90 4.84
C LEU A 191 5.03 -19.27 5.03
N ALA A 192 4.14 -18.71 4.20
CA ALA A 192 2.70 -19.00 4.27
C ALA A 192 2.41 -20.50 4.15
N ARG A 193 3.10 -21.20 3.23
CA ARG A 193 2.97 -22.66 3.05
C ARG A 193 3.48 -23.44 4.27
N ARG A 194 4.64 -23.09 4.83
CA ARG A 194 5.20 -23.74 6.03
C ARG A 194 4.36 -23.52 7.29
N CYS A 195 3.70 -22.37 7.40
CA CYS A 195 2.79 -22.07 8.48
C CYS A 195 1.37 -22.61 8.25
N GLU A 196 1.11 -23.27 7.11
CA GLU A 196 -0.23 -23.73 6.70
C GLU A 196 -1.27 -22.60 6.68
N ALA A 197 -0.83 -21.39 6.34
CA ALA A 197 -1.69 -20.21 6.27
C ALA A 197 -2.76 -20.41 5.19
N THR A 198 -4.03 -20.33 5.62
CA THR A 198 -5.19 -20.65 4.80
C THR A 198 -5.75 -19.43 4.06
N VAL A 199 -5.37 -18.22 4.46
CA VAL A 199 -5.65 -16.96 3.76
C VAL A 199 -4.42 -16.05 3.85
N VAL A 200 -4.04 -15.44 2.73
CA VAL A 200 -3.08 -14.32 2.68
C VAL A 200 -3.86 -13.02 2.47
N LEU A 201 -4.00 -12.22 3.51
CA LEU A 201 -4.63 -10.90 3.47
C LEU A 201 -3.55 -9.82 3.33
N THR A 202 -3.78 -8.84 2.48
CA THR A 202 -2.96 -7.63 2.39
C THR A 202 -3.75 -6.43 2.89
N LEU A 203 -3.10 -5.55 3.66
CA LEU A 203 -3.64 -4.25 4.04
C LEU A 203 -2.89 -3.16 3.26
N GLY A 204 -3.61 -2.16 2.80
CA GLY A 204 -3.09 -0.96 2.16
C GLY A 204 -3.97 0.26 2.43
N ALA A 205 -3.47 1.43 2.05
CA ALA A 205 -4.19 2.68 2.10
C ALA A 205 -3.78 3.55 0.91
N LEU A 206 -4.74 4.25 0.30
CA LEU A 206 -4.52 5.07 -0.88
C LEU A 206 -5.15 6.45 -0.73
N LEU A 207 -4.56 7.46 -1.38
CA LEU A 207 -5.09 8.81 -1.42
C LEU A 207 -6.26 8.90 -2.41
N ALA A 208 -7.39 9.46 -1.98
CA ALA A 208 -8.64 9.52 -2.73
C ALA A 208 -9.35 10.87 -2.61
N GLU A 209 -10.27 11.14 -3.54
CA GLU A 209 -11.23 12.25 -3.47
C GLU A 209 -12.38 11.89 -2.51
N VAL A 210 -12.08 11.88 -1.20
CA VAL A 210 -13.06 11.60 -0.13
C VAL A 210 -12.99 12.67 0.96
N PRO A 211 -14.11 13.04 1.59
CA PRO A 211 -14.09 13.94 2.74
C PRO A 211 -13.71 13.17 4.02
N HIS A 212 -12.93 13.79 4.92
CA HIS A 212 -12.59 13.21 6.23
C HIS A 212 -13.80 13.11 7.17
N THR A 213 -14.84 13.93 6.94
CA THR A 213 -16.10 14.01 7.69
C THR A 213 -17.06 12.83 7.46
N ARG A 214 -16.63 11.81 6.73
CA ARG A 214 -17.40 10.60 6.41
C ARG A 214 -16.68 9.34 6.90
N PRO A 215 -17.40 8.20 7.08
CA PRO A 215 -16.77 6.93 7.41
C PRO A 215 -15.75 6.52 6.34
N VAL A 216 -14.60 5.99 6.76
CA VAL A 216 -13.55 5.55 5.82
C VAL A 216 -14.08 4.40 4.96
N ARG A 217 -14.07 4.61 3.64
CA ARG A 217 -14.49 3.61 2.66
C ARG A 217 -13.35 2.62 2.43
N LEU A 218 -13.67 1.33 2.50
CA LEU A 218 -12.73 0.24 2.21
C LEU A 218 -13.03 -0.36 0.84
N VAL A 219 -11.99 -0.54 0.02
CA VAL A 219 -12.05 -1.15 -1.33
C VAL A 219 -10.99 -2.25 -1.47
N GLY A 220 -10.92 -2.91 -2.63
CA GLY A 220 -9.90 -3.92 -2.91
C GLY A 220 -10.42 -5.06 -3.76
N GLY A 221 -10.02 -6.29 -3.43
CA GLY A 221 -10.49 -7.50 -4.10
C GLY A 221 -10.03 -8.78 -3.41
N ALA A 222 -10.68 -9.90 -3.74
CA ALA A 222 -10.35 -11.23 -3.25
C ALA A 222 -10.37 -12.26 -4.39
N THR A 223 -9.72 -13.41 -4.19
CA THR A 223 -9.80 -14.56 -5.11
C THR A 223 -11.09 -15.36 -4.98
N ASP A 224 -11.79 -15.21 -3.86
CA ASP A 224 -13.02 -15.93 -3.52
C ASP A 224 -14.15 -14.96 -3.18
N ALA A 225 -15.37 -15.33 -3.56
CA ALA A 225 -16.56 -14.51 -3.40
C ALA A 225 -17.11 -14.49 -1.96
N GLU A 226 -16.96 -15.59 -1.21
CA GLU A 226 -17.34 -15.63 0.22
C GLU A 226 -16.39 -14.73 1.02
N LEU A 227 -15.09 -14.80 0.77
CA LEU A 227 -14.09 -13.93 1.39
C LEU A 227 -14.34 -12.45 1.04
N ALA A 228 -14.66 -12.13 -0.22
CA ALA A 228 -15.04 -10.77 -0.62
C ALA A 228 -16.28 -10.27 0.15
N ALA A 229 -17.31 -11.11 0.30
CA ALA A 229 -18.54 -10.77 1.02
C ALA A 229 -18.30 -10.59 2.53
N ARG A 230 -17.56 -11.51 3.16
CA ARG A 230 -17.16 -11.42 4.58
C ARG A 230 -16.32 -10.18 4.88
N LEU A 231 -15.45 -9.81 3.95
CA LEU A 231 -14.67 -8.57 4.03
C LEU A 231 -15.43 -7.34 3.51
N GLY A 232 -16.69 -7.47 3.07
CA GLY A 232 -17.51 -6.36 2.57
C GLY A 232 -16.82 -5.52 1.49
N ILE A 233 -16.08 -6.15 0.58
CA ILE A 233 -15.28 -5.49 -0.46
C ILE A 233 -16.01 -5.54 -1.81
N ARG A 234 -16.02 -4.42 -2.53
CA ARG A 234 -16.46 -4.37 -3.93
C ARG A 234 -15.26 -4.55 -4.88
N PRO A 235 -15.35 -5.39 -5.94
CA PRO A 235 -14.28 -5.52 -6.92
C PRO A 235 -13.95 -4.19 -7.61
N THR A 236 -12.66 -3.91 -7.78
CA THR A 236 -12.18 -2.78 -8.59
C THR A 236 -12.06 -3.15 -10.08
N ARG A 237 -12.20 -2.15 -10.96
CA ARG A 237 -11.93 -2.23 -12.41
C ARG A 237 -10.66 -1.43 -12.79
N TYR A 238 -9.79 -1.17 -11.84
CA TYR A 238 -8.57 -0.37 -12.04
C TYR A 238 -7.58 -1.05 -12.99
N GLU A 239 -7.03 -0.28 -13.91
CA GLU A 239 -5.88 -0.62 -14.76
C GLU A 239 -4.84 0.50 -14.65
N GLY A 240 -3.58 0.15 -14.38
CA GLY A 240 -2.50 1.11 -14.19
C GLY A 240 -1.32 0.53 -13.40
N PRO A 241 -0.39 1.39 -12.93
CA PRO A 241 0.71 0.99 -12.07
C PRO A 241 0.26 0.25 -10.79
N THR A 242 1.09 -0.66 -10.29
CA THR A 242 0.81 -1.43 -9.08
C THR A 242 2.07 -1.58 -8.22
N GLY A 243 1.87 -1.64 -6.91
CA GLY A 243 2.90 -1.95 -5.92
C GLY A 243 3.00 -3.45 -5.63
N ILE A 244 3.83 -3.78 -4.64
CA ILE A 244 4.07 -5.13 -4.14
C ILE A 244 2.78 -5.84 -3.70
N VAL A 245 1.77 -5.10 -3.21
CA VAL A 245 0.47 -5.66 -2.81
C VAL A 245 -0.25 -6.33 -3.99
N GLY A 246 -0.27 -5.70 -5.17
CA GLY A 246 -0.89 -6.26 -6.36
C GLY A 246 -0.07 -7.41 -6.97
N ALA A 247 1.26 -7.31 -6.90
CA ALA A 247 2.17 -8.40 -7.30
C ALA A 247 1.97 -9.64 -6.41
N LEU A 248 1.96 -9.46 -5.09
CA LEU A 248 1.70 -10.54 -4.11
C LEU A 248 0.30 -11.14 -4.32
N SER A 249 -0.74 -10.33 -4.45
CA SER A 249 -2.11 -10.79 -4.68
C SER A 249 -2.25 -11.63 -5.95
N THR A 250 -1.51 -11.27 -7.02
CA THR A 250 -1.49 -12.03 -8.27
C THR A 250 -0.75 -13.35 -8.10
N ILE A 251 0.45 -13.32 -7.52
CA ILE A 251 1.27 -14.52 -7.29
C ILE A 251 0.59 -15.49 -6.32
N CYS A 252 -0.15 -15.00 -5.30
CA CYS A 252 -1.01 -15.81 -4.44
C CYS A 252 -2.02 -16.60 -5.27
N ARG A 253 -2.78 -15.91 -6.14
CA ARG A 253 -3.80 -16.52 -7.01
C ARG A 253 -3.19 -17.56 -7.94
N ASP A 254 -2.08 -17.23 -8.60
CA ASP A 254 -1.39 -18.11 -9.55
C ASP A 254 -0.80 -19.36 -8.87
N GLN A 255 -0.50 -19.28 -7.56
CA GLN A 255 -0.02 -20.38 -6.72
C GLN A 255 -1.14 -21.10 -5.94
N GLY A 256 -2.41 -20.76 -6.18
CA GLY A 256 -3.58 -21.41 -5.57
C GLY A 256 -3.88 -20.99 -4.13
N PHE A 257 -3.26 -19.92 -3.60
CA PHE A 257 -3.60 -19.37 -2.29
C PHE A 257 -4.89 -18.57 -2.35
N THR A 258 -5.75 -18.77 -1.34
CA THR A 258 -6.86 -17.85 -1.08
C THR A 258 -6.28 -16.53 -0.58
N THR A 259 -6.59 -15.41 -1.24
CA THR A 259 -6.06 -14.09 -0.90
C THR A 259 -7.11 -12.99 -1.03
N ALA A 260 -6.91 -11.91 -0.27
CA ALA A 260 -7.64 -10.66 -0.42
C ALA A 260 -6.71 -9.46 -0.16
N SER A 261 -7.14 -8.29 -0.63
CA SER A 261 -6.55 -6.99 -0.32
C SER A 261 -7.63 -6.05 0.20
N LEU A 262 -7.34 -5.37 1.31
CA LEU A 262 -8.15 -4.29 1.89
C LEU A 262 -7.40 -2.97 1.73
N TRP A 263 -8.08 -1.97 1.16
CA TRP A 263 -7.52 -0.65 0.92
C TRP A 263 -8.39 0.43 1.58
N ALA A 264 -7.82 1.21 2.48
CA ALA A 264 -8.49 2.37 3.05
C ALA A 264 -8.36 3.60 2.14
N ASN A 265 -9.50 4.23 1.81
CA ASN A 265 -9.50 5.49 1.08
C ASN A 265 -9.24 6.66 2.04
N VAL A 266 -8.03 7.21 1.99
CA VAL A 266 -7.57 8.35 2.78
C VAL A 266 -7.80 9.65 1.99
N PRO A 267 -8.37 10.71 2.57
CA PRO A 267 -8.45 12.02 1.91
C PRO A 267 -7.07 12.54 1.47
N HIS A 268 -6.90 12.83 0.19
CA HIS A 268 -5.58 13.18 -0.38
C HIS A 268 -4.91 14.43 0.23
N TYR A 269 -5.69 15.35 0.82
CA TYR A 269 -5.17 16.58 1.45
C TYR A 269 -4.57 16.37 2.84
N ILE A 270 -4.69 15.18 3.44
CA ILE A 270 -4.05 14.82 4.73
C ILE A 270 -2.99 13.73 4.56
N SER A 271 -2.34 13.67 3.39
CA SER A 271 -1.37 12.61 3.07
C SER A 271 -0.12 12.59 3.97
N GLY A 272 0.24 13.72 4.58
CA GLY A 272 1.46 13.89 5.38
C GLY A 272 1.32 13.57 6.87
N ILE A 273 0.16 13.04 7.32
CA ILE A 273 -0.11 12.76 8.73
C ILE A 273 -0.75 11.39 8.92
N GLU A 274 -0.45 10.73 10.03
CA GLU A 274 -1.05 9.45 10.41
C GLU A 274 -2.58 9.56 10.53
N ASN A 275 -3.32 8.58 10.00
CA ASN A 275 -4.78 8.60 9.98
C ASN A 275 -5.38 7.46 10.84
N PRO A 276 -5.64 7.70 12.14
CA PRO A 276 -6.18 6.68 13.04
C PRO A 276 -7.58 6.19 12.63
N LYS A 277 -8.37 6.98 11.88
CA LYS A 277 -9.68 6.55 11.36
C LYS A 277 -9.55 5.51 10.27
N ALA A 278 -8.52 5.62 9.42
CA ALA A 278 -8.21 4.63 8.40
C ALA A 278 -7.67 3.34 9.04
N THR A 279 -6.77 3.46 10.02
CA THR A 279 -6.30 2.35 10.87
C THR A 279 -7.48 1.62 11.52
N LEU A 280 -8.38 2.36 12.20
CA LEU A 280 -9.57 1.81 12.86
C LEU A 280 -10.48 1.05 11.90
N ALA A 281 -10.71 1.58 10.70
CA ALA A 281 -11.53 0.93 9.70
C ALA A 281 -10.94 -0.41 9.24
N LEU A 282 -9.62 -0.46 9.02
CA LEU A 282 -8.91 -1.70 8.68
C LEU A 282 -8.97 -2.72 9.82
N VAL A 283 -8.62 -2.32 11.05
CA VAL A 283 -8.67 -3.19 12.25
C VAL A 283 -10.07 -3.79 12.43
N ARG A 284 -11.11 -2.95 12.45
CA ARG A 284 -12.51 -3.39 12.58
C ARG A 284 -12.94 -4.35 11.46
N ARG A 285 -12.38 -4.22 10.25
CA ARG A 285 -12.72 -5.12 9.13
C ARG A 285 -11.99 -6.47 9.19
N VAL A 286 -10.83 -6.53 9.84
CA VAL A 286 -10.05 -7.77 10.02
C VAL A 286 -10.62 -8.65 11.14
N LEU A 287 -11.09 -8.07 12.25
CA LEU A 287 -11.53 -8.82 13.44
C LEU A 287 -12.54 -9.97 13.15
N PRO A 288 -13.58 -9.79 12.29
CA PRO A 288 -14.49 -10.89 11.92
C PRO A 288 -13.86 -12.04 11.10
N LEU A 289 -12.69 -11.85 10.48
CA LEU A 289 -11.96 -12.95 9.83
C LEU A 289 -11.21 -13.83 10.83
N LEU A 290 -10.72 -13.21 11.92
CA LEU A 290 -10.04 -13.86 13.04
C LEU A 290 -11.02 -14.50 14.03
N GLY A 291 -12.31 -14.14 13.95
CA GLY A 291 -13.34 -14.57 14.90
C GLY A 291 -13.15 -13.95 16.29
N ALA A 292 -12.59 -12.74 16.33
CA ALA A 292 -12.13 -12.08 17.55
C ALA A 292 -12.86 -10.76 17.79
N THR A 293 -12.86 -10.33 19.05
CA THR A 293 -13.33 -9.01 19.49
C THR A 293 -12.21 -8.32 20.24
N LEU A 294 -12.00 -7.04 19.98
CA LEU A 294 -11.09 -6.18 20.75
C LEU A 294 -11.86 -4.99 21.30
N ASP A 295 -11.43 -4.50 22.46
CA ASP A 295 -11.67 -3.11 22.84
C ASP A 295 -10.81 -2.22 21.94
N LEU A 296 -11.41 -1.20 21.35
CA LEU A 296 -10.79 -0.28 20.39
C LEU A 296 -10.91 1.19 20.86
N VAL A 297 -11.27 1.43 22.13
CA VAL A 297 -11.47 2.78 22.68
C VAL A 297 -10.25 3.67 22.44
N ASP A 298 -9.03 3.17 22.60
CA ASP A 298 -7.80 3.94 22.36
C ASP A 298 -7.71 4.48 20.92
N LEU A 299 -8.02 3.64 19.94
CA LEU A 299 -7.98 3.95 18.52
C LEU A 299 -9.21 4.77 18.06
N GLU A 300 -10.35 4.59 18.73
CA GLU A 300 -11.55 5.43 18.56
C GLU A 300 -11.33 6.84 19.12
N ASP A 301 -10.66 6.97 20.25
CA ASP A 301 -10.32 8.25 20.89
C ASP A 301 -9.31 9.02 20.05
N ALA A 302 -8.25 8.35 19.56
CA ALA A 302 -7.32 8.89 18.57
C ALA A 302 -8.06 9.37 17.30
N GLY A 303 -9.05 8.59 16.82
CA GLY A 303 -9.91 8.97 15.70
C GLY A 303 -10.74 10.24 15.95
N ARG A 304 -11.28 10.42 17.16
CA ARG A 304 -12.04 11.63 17.54
C ARG A 304 -11.13 12.85 17.70
N GLN A 305 -9.96 12.70 18.31
CA GLN A 305 -8.97 13.78 18.42
C GLN A 305 -8.48 14.24 17.04
N PHE A 306 -8.24 13.29 16.14
CA PHE A 306 -7.87 13.56 14.75
C PHE A 306 -8.92 14.42 14.02
N ASP A 307 -10.20 14.05 14.12
CA ASP A 307 -11.29 14.82 13.50
C ASP A 307 -11.43 16.23 14.09
N GLN A 308 -11.24 16.40 15.40
CA GLN A 308 -11.27 17.71 16.06
C GLN A 308 -10.15 18.63 15.54
N ASN A 309 -8.92 18.11 15.52
CA ASN A 309 -7.75 18.85 15.02
C ASN A 309 -7.94 19.25 13.55
N LEU A 310 -8.39 18.30 12.71
CA LEU A 310 -8.59 18.55 11.28
C LEU A 310 -9.75 19.51 11.01
N THR A 311 -10.83 19.46 11.81
CA THR A 311 -11.94 20.42 11.73
C THR A 311 -11.46 21.85 11.97
N GLU A 312 -10.57 22.06 12.96
CA GLU A 312 -10.02 23.38 13.24
C GLU A 312 -9.14 23.90 12.09
N ILE A 313 -8.27 23.05 11.54
CA ILE A 313 -7.41 23.40 10.40
C ILE A 313 -8.25 23.75 9.17
N VAL A 314 -9.28 22.95 8.87
CA VAL A 314 -10.20 23.18 7.75
C VAL A 314 -11.00 24.47 7.95
N ARG A 315 -11.39 24.80 9.19
CA ARG A 315 -12.10 26.05 9.53
C ARG A 315 -11.24 27.30 9.26
N GLN A 316 -9.93 27.21 9.46
CA GLN A 316 -9.00 28.32 9.25
C GLN A 316 -8.72 28.60 7.76
N ASN A 317 -8.98 27.65 6.85
CA ASN A 317 -8.80 27.84 5.40
C ASN A 317 -10.11 27.64 4.60
N ALA A 318 -10.69 28.74 4.14
CA ALA A 318 -11.92 28.76 3.34
C ALA A 318 -11.83 28.00 2.00
N LYS A 319 -10.63 27.89 1.37
CA LYS A 319 -10.39 27.09 0.17
C LYS A 319 -10.54 25.60 0.48
N ILE A 320 -9.99 25.14 1.61
CA ILE A 320 -10.14 23.76 2.11
C ILE A 320 -11.60 23.48 2.49
N ALA A 321 -12.23 24.34 3.29
CA ALA A 321 -13.62 24.16 3.72
C ALA A 321 -14.60 24.05 2.53
N ASN A 322 -14.44 24.90 1.51
CA ASN A 322 -15.26 24.82 0.30
C ASN A 322 -14.96 23.58 -0.55
N TYR A 323 -13.72 23.07 -0.54
CA TYR A 323 -13.35 21.84 -1.22
C TYR A 323 -13.91 20.60 -0.52
N VAL A 324 -13.83 20.52 0.81
CA VAL A 324 -14.44 19.45 1.62
C VAL A 324 -15.95 19.37 1.36
N LYS A 325 -16.67 20.51 1.35
CA LYS A 325 -18.11 20.56 1.02
C LYS A 325 -18.44 19.99 -0.37
N LYS A 326 -17.58 20.20 -1.37
CA LYS A 326 -17.74 19.61 -2.72
C LYS A 326 -17.51 18.09 -2.73
N LEU A 327 -16.64 17.59 -1.86
CA LEU A 327 -16.45 16.15 -1.68
C LEU A 327 -17.64 15.52 -0.93
N GLU A 328 -18.20 16.21 0.07
CA GLU A 328 -19.39 15.77 0.81
C GLU A 328 -20.64 15.67 -0.07
N SER A 329 -20.85 16.59 -1.02
CA SER A 329 -21.96 16.50 -1.97
C SER A 329 -21.80 15.31 -2.92
N ARG A 330 -20.60 15.13 -3.49
CA ARG A 330 -20.26 13.99 -4.37
C ARG A 330 -20.27 12.63 -3.67
N ASP A 331 -20.13 12.60 -2.34
CA ASP A 331 -20.24 11.38 -1.52
C ASP A 331 -21.71 11.02 -1.20
N THR A 332 -22.61 11.99 -1.30
CA THR A 332 -24.06 11.80 -1.05
C THR A 332 -24.81 11.35 -2.32
N GLU A 333 -24.31 11.73 -3.49
CA GLU A 333 -24.70 11.12 -4.78
C GLU A 333 -24.17 9.68 -4.84
N GLU A 334 -25.00 8.71 -5.27
CA GLU A 334 -24.59 7.30 -5.29
C GLU A 334 -23.30 7.10 -6.12
N PRO A 335 -22.37 6.22 -5.67
CA PRO A 335 -21.07 6.09 -6.31
C PRO A 335 -21.19 5.48 -7.72
N SER A 336 -21.11 6.34 -8.74
CA SER A 336 -20.92 5.94 -10.12
C SER A 336 -19.66 5.09 -10.24
N ALA A 337 -19.75 3.96 -10.94
CA ALA A 337 -18.72 2.91 -10.92
C ALA A 337 -17.46 3.23 -11.76
N GLU A 338 -17.24 4.49 -12.12
CA GLU A 338 -16.14 4.92 -12.98
C GLU A 338 -15.11 5.72 -12.16
N PRO A 339 -13.81 5.34 -12.20
CA PRO A 339 -12.77 6.25 -11.75
C PRO A 339 -12.74 7.45 -12.70
N SER A 340 -12.92 8.66 -12.17
CA SER A 340 -12.84 9.91 -12.93
C SER A 340 -11.49 10.02 -13.64
N ARG A 341 -11.49 9.75 -14.95
CA ARG A 341 -10.30 9.79 -15.81
C ARG A 341 -9.87 11.24 -16.02
N GLY A 342 -8.78 11.61 -15.34
CA GLY A 342 -8.26 12.97 -15.35
C GLY A 342 -9.00 13.84 -14.34
N SER A 343 -8.33 14.15 -13.23
CA SER A 343 -8.74 15.21 -12.34
C SER A 343 -7.92 16.46 -12.63
N ASP A 344 -8.62 17.55 -12.95
CA ASP A 344 -8.12 18.91 -12.73
C ASP A 344 -7.99 19.12 -11.22
N LEU A 345 -6.96 18.51 -10.63
CA LEU A 345 -6.63 18.65 -9.22
C LEU A 345 -6.17 20.10 -8.98
N PRO A 346 -6.77 20.86 -8.06
CA PRO A 346 -6.03 21.95 -7.43
C PRO A 346 -4.78 21.32 -6.79
N PRO A 347 -3.59 21.93 -6.92
CA PRO A 347 -2.33 21.28 -6.55
C PRO A 347 -2.33 20.90 -5.07
N ALA A 348 -2.41 19.60 -4.79
CA ALA A 348 -2.49 19.06 -3.44
C ALA A 348 -1.30 19.50 -2.55
N SER A 349 -0.15 19.80 -3.16
CA SER A 349 1.05 20.29 -2.50
C SER A 349 0.86 21.59 -1.71
N GLU A 350 -0.02 22.51 -2.15
CA GLU A 350 -0.30 23.74 -1.37
C GLU A 350 -1.06 23.40 -0.09
N LEU A 351 -2.12 22.60 -0.22
CA LEU A 351 -2.98 22.19 0.89
C LEU A 351 -2.24 21.33 1.93
N VAL A 352 -1.46 20.36 1.46
CA VAL A 352 -0.67 19.46 2.30
C VAL A 352 0.40 20.24 3.06
N ALA A 353 1.09 21.19 2.41
CA ALA A 353 2.12 21.99 3.07
C ALA A 353 1.56 22.88 4.21
N GLU A 354 0.39 23.50 4.02
CA GLU A 354 -0.27 24.30 5.06
C GLU A 354 -0.70 23.44 6.27
N ILE A 355 -1.29 22.27 6.00
CA ILE A 355 -1.73 21.31 7.03
C ILE A 355 -0.52 20.75 7.81
N GLU A 356 0.55 20.35 7.11
CA GLU A 356 1.79 19.89 7.73
C GLU A 356 2.46 20.99 8.57
N GLN A 357 2.51 22.23 8.07
CA GLN A 357 3.14 23.35 8.78
C GLN A 357 2.43 23.63 10.11
N PHE A 358 1.09 23.63 10.12
CA PHE A 358 0.31 23.83 11.34
C PHE A 358 0.48 22.67 12.33
N LEU A 359 0.44 21.42 11.86
CA LEU A 359 0.56 20.24 12.74
C LEU A 359 1.96 20.09 13.33
N ARG A 360 3.02 20.54 12.63
CA ARG A 360 4.37 20.67 13.20
C ARG A 360 4.45 21.70 14.34
N GLN A 361 3.58 22.71 14.36
CA GLN A 361 3.51 23.71 15.44
C GLN A 361 2.72 23.25 16.67
N GLN A 362 2.00 22.11 16.57
CA GLN A 362 1.20 21.56 17.67
C GLN A 362 1.76 20.29 18.31
N ARG A 363 2.89 19.74 17.82
CA ARG A 363 3.64 18.72 18.57
C ARG A 363 4.27 19.39 19.80
N PRO A 364 4.01 18.90 21.03
CA PRO A 364 4.86 19.23 22.18
C PRO A 364 6.28 18.73 21.93
N GLU A 365 7.27 19.34 22.58
CA GLU A 365 8.67 18.85 22.60
C GLU A 365 8.80 17.47 23.26
#